data_AF-A0A961CCL8-F1
#
_entry.id   AF-A0A961CCL8-F1
#
_cell.length_a   1.000
_cell.length_b   1.000
_cell.length_c   1.000
_cell.angle_alpha   90.00
_cell.angle_beta   90.00
_cell.angle_gamma   90.00
#
_symmetry.space_group_name_H-M   'P 1'
#
loop_
_entity.id
_entity.type
_entity.pdbx_description
1 polymer ?
#
loop_
_entity_poly.entity_id
_entity_poly.type
_entity_poly.pdbx_seq_one_letter_code
_entity_poly.pdbx_strand_id
1 'polypeptide(L)'
;VCRAVRSWALAHPNEWALVYGSPVPGYQAPQDTVGPASRLGLAMARVVVDAAAGGELAAVASLPAPTLVDPGVLQAIGGLPDAPHEDLPERSMLLWIALVGAISFELFGHLHNVITDHAVGFDRQMAVAASSIGLTLPLDGA
;
A
#
# COMPACT_ATOMS: atom_id res chain seq x y z
N VAL A 1 -0.59 -6.73 7.75
CA VAL A 1 -0.31 -5.26 7.65
C VAL A 1 -1.58 -4.46 7.41
N CYS A 2 -2.30 -4.63 6.29
CA CYS A 2 -3.44 -3.79 5.91
C CYS A 2 -4.53 -3.65 6.98
N ARG A 3 -5.01 -4.76 7.55
CA ARG A 3 -6.02 -4.74 8.63
C ARG A 3 -5.58 -3.92 9.84
N ALA A 4 -4.31 -4.02 10.25
CA ALA A 4 -3.78 -3.26 11.39
C ALA A 4 -3.74 -1.75 11.12
N VAL A 5 -3.35 -1.36 9.89
CA VAL A 5 -3.34 0.06 9.48
C VAL A 5 -4.76 0.60 9.46
N ARG A 6 -5.72 -0.15 8.89
CA ARG A 6 -7.14 0.22 8.91
C ARG A 6 -7.67 0.36 10.34
N SER A 7 -7.41 -0.61 11.22
CA SER A 7 -7.83 -0.56 12.62
C SER A 7 -7.29 0.68 13.34
N TRP A 8 -6.01 1.02 13.12
CA TRP A 8 -5.43 2.25 13.67
C TRP A 8 -6.10 3.49 13.11
N ALA A 9 -6.28 3.57 11.80
CA ALA A 9 -6.89 4.73 11.14
C ALA A 9 -8.33 4.99 11.61
N LEU A 10 -9.13 3.94 11.79
CA LEU A 10 -10.49 4.04 12.33
C LEU A 10 -10.51 4.49 13.80
N ALA A 11 -9.51 4.10 14.58
CA ALA A 11 -9.37 4.55 15.97
C ALA A 11 -8.80 5.98 16.10
N HIS A 12 -8.07 6.45 15.08
CA HIS A 12 -7.35 7.73 15.05
C HIS A 12 -7.66 8.53 13.77
N PRO A 13 -8.94 8.90 13.53
CA PRO A 13 -9.36 9.51 12.27
C PRO A 13 -8.75 10.89 12.02
N ASN A 14 -8.48 11.67 13.08
CA ASN A 14 -7.88 13.01 12.96
C ASN A 14 -6.40 12.92 12.60
N GLU A 15 -5.68 11.97 13.19
CA GLU A 15 -4.27 11.69 12.90
C GLU A 15 -4.11 11.11 11.50
N TRP A 16 -5.04 10.24 11.07
CA TRP A 16 -5.09 9.79 9.68
C TRP A 16 -5.30 10.97 8.73
N ALA A 17 -6.26 11.85 9.01
CA ALA A 17 -6.52 13.04 8.19
C ALA A 17 -5.34 14.01 8.17
N LEU A 18 -4.56 14.12 9.24
CA LEU A 18 -3.35 14.94 9.27
C LEU A 18 -2.26 14.41 8.33
N VAL A 19 -2.16 13.08 8.20
CA VAL A 19 -1.13 12.42 7.36
C VAL A 19 -1.56 12.28 5.90
N TYR A 20 -2.81 11.89 5.65
CA TYR A 20 -3.31 11.49 4.32
C TYR A 20 -4.51 12.30 3.83
N GLY A 21 -4.95 13.31 4.60
CA GLY A 21 -6.03 14.21 4.21
C GLY A 21 -5.56 15.44 3.45
N SER A 22 -6.38 16.49 3.45
CA SER A 22 -6.03 17.75 2.80
C SER A 22 -4.80 18.39 3.47
N PRO A 23 -3.79 18.81 2.70
CA PRO A 23 -2.63 19.51 3.26
C PRO A 23 -3.04 20.77 4.02
N VAL A 24 -2.37 21.05 5.13
CA VAL A 24 -2.58 22.29 5.89
C VAL A 24 -1.94 23.47 5.14
N PRO A 25 -2.71 24.50 4.75
CA PRO A 25 -2.18 25.63 3.99
C PRO A 25 -1.01 26.32 4.71
N GLY A 26 0.10 26.51 4.00
CA GLY A 26 1.31 27.16 4.52
C GLY A 26 2.16 26.31 5.46
N TYR A 27 1.73 25.09 5.81
CA TYR A 27 2.53 24.17 6.61
C TYR A 27 3.49 23.38 5.73
N GLN A 28 4.76 23.29 6.15
CA GLN A 28 5.75 22.40 5.58
C GLN A 28 6.24 21.46 6.68
N ALA A 29 6.07 20.15 6.46
CA ALA A 29 6.51 19.15 7.41
C ALA A 29 8.05 19.19 7.55
N PRO A 30 8.60 19.23 8.77
CA PRO A 30 10.05 19.20 8.96
C PRO A 30 10.66 17.86 8.46
N GLN A 31 11.94 17.89 8.09
CA GLN A 31 12.61 16.72 7.49
C GLN A 31 12.67 15.49 8.40
N ASP A 32 12.66 15.68 9.72
CA ASP A 32 12.64 14.58 10.69
C ASP A 32 11.34 13.77 10.69
N THR A 33 10.27 14.29 10.07
CA THR A 33 9.00 13.56 9.86
C THR A 33 9.05 12.54 8.74
N VAL A 34 10.04 12.62 7.83
CA VAL A 34 10.18 11.71 6.68
C VAL A 34 10.36 10.28 7.15
N GLY A 35 11.27 10.02 8.09
CA GLY A 35 11.54 8.68 8.61
C GLY A 35 10.28 7.98 9.16
N PRO A 36 9.55 8.61 10.10
CA PRO A 36 8.26 8.11 10.57
C PRO A 36 7.23 7.91 9.44
N ALA A 37 7.11 8.86 8.50
CA ALA A 37 6.15 8.78 7.39
C ALA A 37 6.44 7.62 6.42
N SER A 38 7.71 7.26 6.23
CA SER A 38 8.11 6.15 5.35
C SER A 38 7.81 4.76 5.92
N ARG A 39 7.54 4.62 7.22
CA ARG A 39 7.43 3.31 7.89
C ARG A 39 6.36 2.40 7.29
N LEU A 40 5.20 2.95 6.92
CA LEU A 40 4.13 2.17 6.29
C LEU A 40 4.56 1.64 4.92
N GLY A 41 5.09 2.52 4.06
CA GLY A 41 5.57 2.14 2.74
C GLY A 41 6.66 1.07 2.81
N LEU A 42 7.64 1.24 3.71
CA LEU A 42 8.71 0.26 3.91
C LEU A 42 8.20 -1.08 4.45
N ALA A 43 7.22 -1.07 5.37
CA ALA A 43 6.62 -2.31 5.88
C ALA A 43 5.86 -3.08 4.78
N MET A 44 5.16 -2.37 3.88
CA MET A 44 4.51 -2.99 2.74
C MET A 44 5.52 -3.52 1.72
N ALA A 45 6.54 -2.73 1.39
CA ALA A 45 7.59 -3.15 0.48
C ALA A 45 8.33 -4.39 0.98
N ARG A 46 8.59 -4.50 2.29
CA ARG A 46 9.19 -5.69 2.89
C ARG A 46 8.38 -6.96 2.63
N VAL A 47 7.05 -6.91 2.81
CA VAL A 47 6.16 -8.05 2.51
C VAL A 47 6.30 -8.49 1.05
N VAL A 48 6.37 -7.53 0.11
CA VAL A 48 6.51 -7.83 -1.32
C VAL A 48 7.89 -8.41 -1.64
N VAL A 49 8.95 -7.85 -1.08
CA VAL A 49 10.33 -8.33 -1.25
C VAL A 49 10.47 -9.77 -0.71
N ASP A 50 9.92 -10.04 0.48
CA ASP A 50 9.99 -11.36 1.09
C ASP A 50 9.22 -12.40 0.25
N ALA A 51 8.04 -12.04 -0.28
CA ALA A 51 7.27 -12.90 -1.19
C ALA A 51 8.00 -13.15 -2.53
N ALA A 52 8.67 -12.14 -3.08
CA ALA A 52 9.49 -12.30 -4.29
C ALA A 52 10.66 -13.27 -4.03
N ALA A 53 11.38 -13.08 -2.93
CA ALA A 53 12.49 -13.95 -2.54
C ALA A 53 12.05 -15.39 -2.24
N GLY A 54 10.82 -15.58 -1.73
CA GLY A 54 10.22 -16.89 -1.49
C GLY A 54 9.65 -17.57 -2.74
N GLY A 55 9.60 -16.90 -3.89
CA GLY A 55 8.94 -17.43 -5.10
C GLY A 55 7.42 -17.53 -4.96
N GLU A 56 6.82 -16.73 -4.09
CA GLU A 56 5.38 -16.76 -3.78
C GLU A 56 4.56 -15.84 -4.71
N LEU A 57 5.23 -15.05 -5.54
CA LEU A 57 4.58 -14.16 -6.49
C LEU A 57 4.07 -14.94 -7.71
N ALA A 58 2.77 -14.88 -7.95
CA ALA A 58 2.17 -15.34 -9.19
C ALA A 58 2.61 -14.45 -10.37
N ALA A 59 2.66 -15.05 -11.56
CA ALA A 59 2.89 -14.31 -12.79
C ALA A 59 1.74 -13.34 -13.06
N VAL A 60 2.06 -12.09 -13.41
CA VAL A 60 1.11 -11.11 -13.92
C VAL A 60 1.66 -10.51 -15.22
N ALA A 61 0.83 -9.75 -15.93
CA ALA A 61 1.27 -9.02 -17.11
C ALA A 61 2.41 -8.05 -16.75
N SER A 62 3.56 -8.23 -17.40
CA SER A 62 4.72 -7.36 -17.18
C SER A 62 4.48 -5.96 -17.74
N LEU A 63 5.02 -4.96 -17.05
CA LEU A 63 5.12 -3.58 -17.49
C LEU A 63 6.58 -3.28 -17.87
N PRO A 64 7.01 -3.63 -19.11
CA PRO A 64 8.39 -3.44 -19.52
C PRO A 64 8.69 -1.93 -19.68
N ALA A 65 9.38 -1.36 -18.70
CA ALA A 65 9.94 -0.01 -18.73
C ALA A 65 11.03 0.13 -17.65
N PRO A 66 11.96 1.10 -17.78
CA PRO A 66 12.82 1.48 -16.68
C PRO A 66 12.00 1.91 -15.48
N THR A 67 12.40 1.49 -14.28
CA THR A 67 11.72 1.89 -13.05
C THR A 67 11.69 3.41 -12.90
N LEU A 68 10.56 3.94 -12.44
CA LEU A 68 10.39 5.36 -12.11
C LEU A 68 10.39 5.61 -10.60
N VAL A 69 10.61 4.56 -9.81
CA VAL A 69 10.75 4.67 -8.36
C VAL A 69 12.13 5.26 -8.03
N ASP A 70 12.14 6.23 -7.12
CA ASP A 70 13.36 6.92 -6.72
C ASP A 70 14.47 5.94 -6.28
N PRO A 71 15.73 6.10 -6.72
CA PRO A 71 16.82 5.20 -6.36
C PRO A 71 17.05 5.06 -4.85
N GLY A 72 16.80 6.10 -4.05
CA GLY A 72 16.90 6.03 -2.59
C GLY A 72 15.81 5.15 -1.98
N VAL A 73 14.61 5.15 -2.56
CA VAL A 73 13.53 4.23 -2.17
C VAL A 73 13.89 2.79 -2.52
N LEU A 74 14.43 2.55 -3.72
CA LEU A 74 14.91 1.22 -4.13
C LEU A 74 16.03 0.73 -3.20
N GLN A 75 17.00 1.59 -2.88
CA GLN A 75 18.07 1.24 -1.95
C GLN A 75 17.55 0.85 -0.57
N ALA A 76 16.54 1.57 -0.06
CA ALA A 76 15.94 1.28 1.25
C ALA A 76 15.26 -0.10 1.33
N ILE A 77 14.87 -0.68 0.20
CA ILE A 77 14.20 -1.98 0.12
C ILE A 77 15.09 -3.12 -0.38
N GLY A 78 16.37 -2.83 -0.69
CA GLY A 78 17.36 -3.84 -1.10
C GLY A 78 17.78 -3.78 -2.57
N GLY A 79 17.36 -2.76 -3.31
CA GLY A 79 17.68 -2.55 -4.73
C GLY A 79 16.52 -2.91 -5.67
N LEU A 80 16.77 -2.76 -6.97
CA LEU A 80 15.85 -3.19 -8.01
C LEU A 80 15.84 -4.74 -8.05
N PRO A 81 14.67 -5.40 -8.06
CA PRO A 81 14.61 -6.84 -8.21
C PRO A 81 15.12 -7.30 -9.59
N ASP A 82 15.67 -8.51 -9.65
CA ASP A 82 16.06 -9.14 -10.90
C ASP A 82 14.84 -9.56 -11.74
N ALA A 83 15.08 -9.87 -13.01
CA ALA A 83 14.07 -10.46 -13.88
C ALA A 83 13.50 -11.76 -13.27
N PRO A 84 12.18 -12.01 -13.34
CA PRO A 84 11.17 -11.25 -14.09
C PRO A 84 10.43 -10.18 -13.26
N HIS A 85 11.00 -9.71 -12.15
CA HIS A 85 10.35 -8.83 -11.17
C HIS A 85 10.81 -7.36 -11.23
N GLU A 86 11.40 -6.94 -12.36
CA GLU A 86 11.92 -5.58 -12.54
C GLU A 86 10.83 -4.49 -12.38
N ASP A 87 9.56 -4.82 -12.65
CA ASP A 87 8.39 -3.94 -12.53
C ASP A 87 7.68 -4.00 -11.16
N LEU A 88 8.22 -4.79 -10.24
CA LEU A 88 7.63 -4.99 -8.92
C LEU A 88 7.56 -3.71 -8.07
N PRO A 89 8.53 -2.77 -8.13
CA PRO A 89 8.40 -1.47 -7.44
C PRO A 89 7.17 -0.68 -7.88
N GLU A 90 6.89 -0.59 -9.19
CA GLU A 90 5.74 0.13 -9.77
C GLU A 90 4.43 -0.52 -9.34
N ARG A 91 4.37 -1.85 -9.44
CA ARG A 91 3.21 -2.63 -9.00
C ARG A 91 2.98 -2.47 -7.50
N SER A 92 4.04 -2.46 -6.70
CA SER A 92 3.95 -2.23 -5.25
C SER A 92 3.38 -0.86 -4.89
N MET A 93 3.63 0.17 -5.71
CA MET A 93 3.00 1.48 -5.51
C MET A 93 1.47 1.40 -5.64
N LEU A 94 0.96 0.61 -6.58
CA LEU A 94 -0.49 0.40 -6.70
C LEU A 94 -1.08 -0.19 -5.42
N LEU A 95 -0.44 -1.20 -4.83
CA LEU A 95 -0.91 -1.80 -3.58
C LEU A 95 -0.91 -0.79 -2.42
N TRP A 96 0.14 0.03 -2.31
CA TRP A 96 0.21 1.08 -1.29
C TRP A 96 -0.86 2.16 -1.48
N ILE A 97 -1.05 2.64 -2.73
CA ILE A 97 -2.10 3.61 -3.08
C ILE A 97 -3.48 3.03 -2.80
N ALA A 98 -3.73 1.76 -3.15
CA ALA A 98 -5.00 1.09 -2.87
C ALA A 98 -5.29 1.01 -1.37
N LEU A 99 -4.29 0.68 -0.54
CA LEU A 99 -4.45 0.65 0.91
C LEU A 99 -4.85 2.02 1.47
N VAL A 100 -4.06 3.06 1.15
CA VAL A 100 -4.32 4.42 1.65
C VAL A 100 -5.66 4.94 1.10
N GLY A 101 -5.93 4.71 -0.18
CA GLY A 101 -7.16 5.13 -0.84
C GLY A 101 -8.41 4.47 -0.23
N ALA A 102 -8.38 3.15 0.00
CA ALA A 102 -9.49 2.43 0.60
C ALA A 102 -9.83 2.94 2.00
N ILE A 103 -8.81 3.15 2.85
CA ILE A 103 -8.99 3.67 4.21
C ILE A 103 -9.50 5.10 4.18
N SER A 104 -8.93 5.96 3.34
CA SER A 104 -9.37 7.36 3.20
C SER A 104 -10.79 7.47 2.66
N PHE A 105 -11.17 6.63 1.69
CA PHE A 105 -12.54 6.60 1.17
C PHE A 105 -13.55 6.17 2.23
N GLU A 106 -13.20 5.20 3.07
CA GLU A 106 -14.00 4.81 4.22
C GLU A 106 -14.14 5.96 5.24
N LEU A 107 -13.01 6.49 5.73
CA LEU A 107 -12.99 7.53 6.77
C LEU A 107 -13.64 8.84 6.33
N PHE A 108 -13.50 9.21 5.06
CA PHE A 108 -14.05 10.44 4.53
C PHE A 108 -15.44 10.25 3.91
N GLY A 109 -16.09 9.10 4.17
CA GLY A 109 -17.51 8.87 3.85
C GLY A 109 -17.83 8.62 2.38
N HIS A 110 -16.84 8.37 1.52
CA HIS A 110 -17.05 8.10 0.10
C HIS A 110 -17.67 6.72 -0.16
N LEU A 111 -17.62 5.83 0.84
CA LEU A 111 -18.20 4.48 0.77
C LEU A 111 -19.59 4.38 1.41
N HIS A 112 -20.10 5.46 2.00
CA HIS A 112 -21.46 5.47 2.57
C HIS A 112 -22.49 5.18 1.49
N ASN A 113 -23.36 4.19 1.75
CA ASN A 113 -24.35 3.68 0.81
C ASN A 113 -23.76 3.06 -0.48
N VAL A 114 -22.44 2.78 -0.51
CA VAL A 114 -21.75 2.07 -1.60
C VAL A 114 -21.36 0.66 -1.16
N ILE A 115 -20.83 0.53 0.06
CA ILE A 115 -20.42 -0.76 0.64
C ILE A 115 -21.23 -1.01 1.91
N THR A 116 -21.84 -2.18 2.01
CA THR A 116 -22.71 -2.55 3.13
C THR A 116 -21.96 -3.14 4.32
N ASP A 117 -20.83 -3.79 4.06
CA ASP A 117 -19.89 -4.29 5.08
C ASP A 117 -18.49 -3.79 4.74
N HIS A 118 -18.04 -2.76 5.46
CA HIS A 118 -16.74 -2.14 5.21
C HIS A 118 -15.57 -3.07 5.54
N ALA A 119 -15.70 -3.95 6.54
CA ALA A 119 -14.60 -4.83 6.93
C ALA A 119 -14.37 -5.91 5.87
N VAL A 120 -15.44 -6.60 5.46
CA VAL A 120 -15.38 -7.60 4.38
C VAL A 120 -15.05 -6.93 3.05
N GLY A 121 -15.63 -5.76 2.77
CA GLY A 121 -15.34 -4.97 1.59
C GLY A 121 -13.85 -4.59 1.49
N PHE A 122 -13.26 -4.12 2.58
CA PHE A 122 -11.84 -3.79 2.65
C PHE A 122 -10.95 -5.00 2.38
N ASP A 123 -11.23 -6.15 3.00
CA ASP A 123 -10.43 -7.37 2.77
C ASP A 123 -10.48 -7.80 1.30
N ARG A 124 -11.65 -7.71 0.65
CA ARG A 124 -11.80 -8.00 -0.78
C ARG A 124 -11.05 -7.01 -1.67
N GLN A 125 -11.10 -5.71 -1.35
CA GLN A 125 -10.31 -4.69 -2.06
C GLN A 125 -8.81 -4.96 -1.95
N MET A 126 -8.33 -5.33 -0.75
CA MET A 126 -6.92 -5.67 -0.53
C MET A 126 -6.53 -6.95 -1.26
N ALA A 127 -7.41 -7.96 -1.34
CA ALA A 127 -7.16 -9.16 -2.14
C ALA A 127 -7.03 -8.85 -3.64
N VAL A 128 -7.90 -7.99 -4.19
CA VAL A 128 -7.82 -7.53 -5.59
C VAL A 128 -6.52 -6.75 -5.83
N ALA A 129 -6.18 -5.79 -4.95
CA ALA A 129 -4.96 -5.01 -5.07
C ALA A 129 -3.70 -5.90 -4.97
N ALA A 130 -3.68 -6.86 -4.04
CA ALA A 130 -2.61 -7.84 -3.88
C ALA A 130 -2.44 -8.71 -5.14
N SER A 131 -3.55 -9.19 -5.71
CA SER A 131 -3.52 -10.04 -6.92
C SER A 131 -2.94 -9.32 -8.14
N SER A 132 -3.19 -8.00 -8.26
CA SER A 132 -2.61 -7.16 -9.32
C SER A 132 -1.08 -7.10 -9.25
N ILE A 133 -0.51 -7.43 -8.10
CA ILE A 133 0.95 -7.46 -7.87
C ILE A 133 1.48 -8.87 -7.65
N GLY A 134 0.69 -9.91 -7.98
CA GLY A 134 1.10 -11.31 -7.89
C GLY A 134 1.03 -11.89 -6.47
N LEU A 135 0.63 -11.11 -5.46
CA LEU A 135 0.39 -11.63 -4.12
C LEU A 135 -0.97 -12.33 -4.05
N THR A 136 -1.02 -13.42 -3.28
CA THR A 136 -2.28 -14.08 -2.94
C THR A 136 -2.62 -13.78 -1.49
N LEU A 137 -3.76 -13.13 -1.27
CA LEU A 137 -4.29 -12.92 0.08
C LEU A 137 -5.38 -13.98 0.32
N PRO A 138 -5.19 -14.92 1.26
CA PRO A 138 -6.26 -15.83 1.65
C PRO A 138 -7.38 -15.00 2.31
N LEU A 139 -8.59 -15.12 1.78
CA LEU A 139 -9.79 -14.60 2.41
C LEU A 139 -10.37 -15.70 3.29
N ASP A 140 -10.48 -15.45 4.58
CA ASP A 140 -11.13 -16.38 5.51
C ASP A 140 -12.62 -16.47 5.13
N GLY A 141 -13.04 -17.62 4.60
CA GLY A 141 -14.45 -17.91 4.25
C GLY A 141 -14.90 -17.30 2.91
N ALA A 142 -14.75 -18.08 1.85
CA ALA A 142 -15.61 -18.02 0.67
C ALA A 142 -16.61 -19.18 0.71
#